data_AF-A0AAD7DI53-F1
#
_entry.id   AF-A0AAD7DI53-F1
#
_cell.length_a   1.000
_cell.length_b   1.000
_cell.length_c   1.000
_cell.angle_alpha   90.00
_cell.angle_beta   90.00
_cell.angle_gamma   90.00
#
_symmetry.space_group_name_H-M   'P 1'
#
loop_
_entity.id
_entity.type
_entity.pdbx_description
1 polymer ?
#
loop_
_entity_poly.entity_id
_entity_poly.type
_entity_poly.pdbx_seq_one_letter_code
_entity_poly.pdbx_strand_id
1 'polypeptide(L)'
;LNTNEPPLDSDLVSIQSIISNTSAHLSALDSEISRLQHQLKQLEEERSAVSRFHAQNKSILSPLRRMPIEVLGEIFSWTLPSVRDAVAESISPWVLGHISSRWRAIALSTPSLWSL
;
A
#
# COMPACT_ATOMS: atom_id res chain seq x y z
N LEU A 1 50.17 -3.55 24.17
CA LEU A 1 51.15 -4.65 24.30
C LEU A 1 51.98 -4.63 23.03
N ASN A 2 53.25 -4.26 23.17
CA ASN A 2 54.15 -3.84 22.09
C ASN A 2 55.22 -4.93 21.87
N THR A 3 54.80 -6.16 21.60
CA THR A 3 55.70 -7.31 21.41
C THR A 3 55.71 -7.70 19.94
N ASN A 4 56.80 -7.35 19.24
CA ASN A 4 57.13 -7.79 17.88
C ASN A 4 57.65 -9.25 17.85
N GLU A 5 57.32 -10.06 18.86
CA GLU A 5 57.69 -11.47 18.89
C GLU A 5 56.64 -12.32 18.15
N PRO A 6 57.07 -13.25 17.29
CA PRO A 6 56.15 -14.15 16.62
C PRO A 6 55.39 -15.00 17.67
N PRO A 7 54.07 -15.22 17.50
CA PRO A 7 53.28 -16.02 18.44
C PRO A 7 53.84 -17.44 18.55
N LEU A 8 53.72 -18.03 19.74
CA LEU A 8 54.05 -19.45 19.94
C LEU A 8 53.06 -20.31 19.16
N ASP A 9 53.48 -21.50 18.71
CA ASP A 9 52.62 -22.42 17.96
C ASP A 9 51.31 -22.76 18.70
N SER A 10 51.34 -22.81 20.03
CA SER A 10 50.15 -23.00 20.88
C SER A 10 49.17 -21.83 20.83
N ASP A 11 49.67 -20.60 20.69
CA ASP A 11 48.85 -19.40 20.57
C ASP A 11 48.19 -19.36 19.19
N LEU A 12 48.91 -19.77 18.14
CA LEU A 12 48.37 -19.89 16.79
C LEU A 12 47.23 -20.91 16.72
N VAL A 13 47.38 -22.09 17.32
CA VAL A 13 46.32 -23.12 17.37
C VAL A 13 45.09 -22.59 18.13
N SER A 14 45.31 -21.92 19.26
CA SER A 14 44.23 -21.34 20.06
C SER A 14 43.46 -20.28 19.28
N ILE A 15 44.18 -19.35 18.62
CA ILE A 15 43.59 -18.30 17.78
C ILE A 15 42.84 -18.91 16.59
N GLN A 16 43.40 -19.93 15.92
CA GLN A 16 42.74 -20.63 14.80
C GLN A 16 41.42 -21.27 15.23
N SER A 17 41.38 -21.86 16.44
CA SER A 17 40.16 -22.46 16.99
C SER A 17 39.09 -21.40 17.29
N ILE A 18 39.50 -20.24 17.83
CA ILE A 18 38.61 -19.12 18.13
C ILE A 18 38.01 -18.57 16.84
N ILE A 19 38.84 -18.37 15.81
CA ILE A 19 38.39 -17.91 14.48
C ILE A 19 37.38 -18.90 13.89
N SER A 20 37.68 -20.20 13.96
CA SER A 20 36.81 -21.25 13.42
C SER A 20 35.46 -21.30 14.14
N ASN A 21 35.45 -21.25 15.47
CA ASN A 21 34.22 -21.22 16.26
C ASN A 21 33.41 -19.94 16.01
N THR A 22 34.07 -18.80 15.92
CA THR A 22 33.41 -17.51 15.63
C THR A 22 32.78 -17.52 14.23
N SER A 23 33.50 -18.06 13.23
CA SER A 23 32.98 -18.21 11.88
C SER A 23 31.76 -19.13 11.82
N ALA A 24 31.78 -20.26 12.54
CA ALA A 24 30.63 -21.15 12.64
C ALA A 24 29.43 -20.47 13.29
N HIS A 25 29.66 -19.67 14.34
CA HIS A 25 28.59 -18.92 15.00
C HIS A 25 28.00 -17.84 14.10
N LEU A 26 28.82 -17.10 13.36
CA LEU A 26 28.36 -16.12 12.36
C LEU A 26 27.49 -16.79 11.30
N SER A 27 27.93 -17.93 10.75
CA SER A 27 27.16 -18.67 9.76
C SER A 27 25.80 -19.15 10.29
N ALA A 28 25.73 -19.55 11.56
CA ALA A 28 24.48 -19.91 12.21
C ALA A 28 23.54 -18.70 12.36
N LEU A 29 24.07 -17.55 12.77
CA LEU A 29 23.30 -16.30 12.86
C LEU A 29 22.79 -15.85 11.49
N ASP A 30 23.63 -15.89 10.45
CA ASP A 30 23.23 -15.52 9.09
C ASP A 30 22.12 -16.43 8.55
N SER A 31 22.19 -17.72 8.86
CA SER A 31 21.15 -18.69 8.50
C SER A 31 19.83 -18.37 9.20
N GLU A 32 19.88 -18.03 10.49
CA GLU A 32 18.70 -17.66 11.27
C GLU A 32 18.09 -16.34 10.82
N ILE A 33 18.92 -15.33 10.52
CA ILE A 33 18.49 -14.07 9.93
C ILE A 33 17.76 -14.34 8.60
N SER A 34 18.35 -15.14 7.72
CA SER A 34 17.77 -15.49 6.42
C SER A 34 16.42 -16.19 6.59
N ARG A 35 16.31 -17.11 7.55
CA ARG A 35 15.07 -17.81 7.87
C ARG A 35 13.98 -16.85 8.34
N LEU A 36 14.30 -15.95 9.26
CA LEU A 36 13.36 -14.99 9.81
C LEU A 36 12.93 -13.94 8.77
N GLN A 37 13.84 -13.48 7.91
CA GLN A 37 13.51 -12.59 6.80
C GLN A 37 12.53 -13.23 5.82
N HIS A 38 12.70 -14.52 5.53
CA HIS A 38 11.75 -15.25 4.69
C HIS A 38 10.35 -15.32 5.33
N GLN A 39 10.28 -15.64 6.62
CA GLN A 39 9.01 -15.67 7.36
C GLN A 39 8.34 -14.29 7.42
N LEU A 40 9.12 -13.23 7.64
CA LEU A 40 8.60 -11.86 7.66
C LEU A 40 7.97 -11.51 6.31
N LYS A 41 8.67 -11.81 5.21
CA LYS A 41 8.18 -11.55 3.85
C LYS A 41 6.85 -12.27 3.59
N GLN A 42 6.72 -13.53 3.98
CA GLN A 42 5.47 -14.29 3.83
C GLN A 42 4.32 -13.63 4.60
N LEU A 43 4.56 -13.21 5.85
CA LEU A 43 3.55 -12.53 6.66
C LEU A 43 3.16 -11.16 6.10
N GLU A 44 4.10 -10.41 5.53
CA GLU A 44 3.82 -9.13 4.88
C GLU A 44 2.96 -9.29 3.63
N GLU A 45 3.23 -10.32 2.82
CA GLU A 45 2.43 -10.67 1.65
C GLU A 45 0.99 -11.06 2.05
N GLU A 46 0.84 -11.90 3.08
CA GLU A 46 -0.46 -12.28 3.61
C GLU A 46 -1.22 -11.08 4.19
N ARG A 47 -0.55 -10.26 5.01
CA ARG A 47 -1.13 -9.02 5.57
C ARG A 47 -1.62 -8.09 4.46
N SER A 48 -0.85 -7.93 3.39
CA SER A 48 -1.21 -7.12 2.24
C SER A 48 -2.46 -7.66 1.53
N ALA A 49 -2.54 -8.98 1.33
CA ALA A 49 -3.71 -9.63 0.74
C ALA A 49 -4.97 -9.42 1.60
N VAL A 50 -4.89 -9.71 2.90
CA VAL A 50 -6.00 -9.55 3.85
C VAL A 50 -6.42 -8.08 3.96
N SER A 51 -5.47 -7.15 4.00
CA SER A 51 -5.77 -5.71 4.09
C SER A 51 -6.51 -5.21 2.85
N ARG A 52 -6.11 -5.66 1.65
CA ARG A 52 -6.82 -5.34 0.40
C ARG A 52 -8.24 -5.88 0.42
N PHE A 53 -8.43 -7.13 0.81
CA PHE A 53 -9.75 -7.74 0.94
C PHE A 53 -10.63 -6.98 1.95
N HIS A 54 -10.08 -6.65 3.11
CA HIS A 54 -10.79 -5.88 4.13
C HIS A 54 -11.23 -4.49 3.61
N ALA A 55 -10.33 -3.76 2.96
CA ALA A 55 -10.63 -2.45 2.39
C ALA A 55 -11.73 -2.52 1.32
N GLN A 56 -11.69 -3.54 0.45
CA GLN A 56 -12.73 -3.78 -0.55
C GLN A 56 -14.08 -4.01 0.10
N ASN A 57 -14.18 -4.89 1.10
CA ASN A 57 -15.42 -5.17 1.80
C ASN A 57 -15.95 -3.93 2.55
N LYS A 58 -15.08 -3.19 3.23
CA LYS A 58 -15.46 -1.92 3.88
C LYS A 58 -15.98 -0.89 2.87
N SER A 59 -15.39 -0.85 1.68
CA SER A 59 -15.84 0.05 0.61
C SER A 59 -17.23 -0.30 0.07
N ILE A 60 -17.64 -1.58 0.08
CA ILE A 60 -19.00 -2.02 -0.29
C ILE A 60 -20.03 -1.49 0.72
N LEU A 61 -19.66 -1.47 2.00
CA LEU A 61 -20.52 -0.94 3.06
C LEU A 61 -20.60 0.60 3.06
N SER A 62 -19.79 1.29 2.25
CA SER A 62 -19.88 2.74 2.07
C SER A 62 -21.28 3.13 1.58
N PRO A 63 -21.97 4.08 2.24
CA PRO A 63 -23.29 4.56 1.82
C PRO A 63 -23.33 4.97 0.34
N LEU A 64 -22.24 5.53 -0.19
CA LEU A 64 -22.12 5.96 -1.59
C LEU A 64 -22.19 4.81 -2.61
N ARG A 65 -21.83 3.56 -2.24
CA ARG A 65 -21.99 2.39 -3.13
C ARG A 65 -23.36 1.75 -3.01
N ARG A 66 -24.05 1.96 -1.88
CA ARG A 66 -25.39 1.44 -1.60
C ARG A 66 -26.50 2.38 -2.05
N MET A 67 -26.17 3.64 -2.31
CA MET A 67 -27.15 4.64 -2.74
C MET A 67 -27.64 4.32 -4.15
N PRO A 68 -28.97 4.38 -4.41
CA PRO A 68 -29.50 4.25 -5.75
C PRO A 68 -28.86 5.25 -6.70
N ILE A 69 -28.71 4.84 -7.96
CA ILE A 69 -28.10 5.65 -9.02
C ILE A 69 -28.91 6.95 -9.23
N GLU A 70 -30.23 6.88 -9.07
CA GLU A 70 -31.16 8.00 -9.21
C GLU A 70 -30.88 9.08 -8.18
N VAL A 71 -30.70 8.70 -6.92
CA VAL A 71 -30.39 9.63 -5.82
C VAL A 71 -29.00 10.25 -6.01
N LEU A 72 -28.02 9.49 -6.51
CA LEU A 72 -26.69 10.02 -6.83
C LEU A 72 -26.75 11.02 -7.98
N GLY A 73 -27.51 10.71 -9.03
CA GLY A 73 -27.74 11.60 -10.17
C GLY A 73 -28.47 12.89 -9.77
N GLU A 74 -29.45 12.80 -8.87
CA GLU A 74 -30.12 13.95 -8.29
C GLU A 74 -29.14 14.82 -7.51
N ILE A 75 -28.34 14.26 -6.60
CA ILE A 75 -27.28 15.01 -5.90
C ILE A 75 -26.34 15.69 -6.90
N PHE A 76 -25.90 15.00 -7.95
CA PHE A 76 -25.03 15.58 -8.97
C PHE A 76 -25.65 16.83 -9.61
N SER A 77 -26.95 16.80 -9.90
CA SER A 77 -27.67 17.94 -10.49
C SER A 77 -27.71 19.17 -9.57
N TRP A 78 -27.65 18.98 -8.25
CA TRP A 78 -27.55 20.07 -7.27
C TRP A 78 -26.12 20.60 -7.08
N THR A 79 -25.11 19.79 -7.39
CA THR A 79 -23.70 20.15 -7.17
C THR A 79 -23.03 20.81 -8.37
N LEU A 80 -23.63 20.68 -9.56
CA LEU A 80 -23.15 21.35 -10.77
C LEU A 80 -23.79 22.75 -10.86
N PRO A 81 -23.05 23.76 -11.35
CA PRO A 81 -23.57 25.11 -11.49
C PRO A 81 -24.81 25.10 -12.39
N SER A 82 -25.86 25.77 -11.94
CA SER A 82 -27.04 25.96 -12.77
C SER A 82 -26.77 27.01 -13.84
N VAL A 83 -27.55 27.03 -14.91
CA VAL A 83 -27.51 28.08 -15.95
C VAL A 83 -27.67 29.50 -15.35
N ARG A 84 -28.20 29.61 -14.12
CA ARG A 84 -28.38 30.88 -13.40
C ARG A 84 -27.11 31.38 -12.68
N ASP A 85 -26.09 30.53 -12.52
CA ASP A 85 -24.86 30.81 -11.77
C ASP A 85 -23.70 31.24 -12.69
N ALA A 86 -24.01 31.91 -13.80
CA ALA A 86 -23.12 32.25 -14.92
C ALA A 86 -21.84 33.07 -14.60
N VAL A 87 -21.55 33.31 -13.32
CA VAL A 87 -20.34 33.98 -12.83
C VAL A 87 -19.30 32.96 -12.29
N ALA A 88 -19.70 31.73 -11.99
CA ALA A 88 -18.78 30.65 -11.65
C ALA A 88 -18.33 29.96 -12.94
N GLU A 89 -17.01 29.83 -13.16
CA GLU A 89 -16.43 28.98 -14.20
C GLU A 89 -17.20 27.66 -14.26
N SER A 90 -17.85 27.35 -15.39
CA SER A 90 -18.81 26.24 -15.45
C SER A 90 -18.10 24.94 -15.09
N ILE A 91 -18.35 24.42 -13.88
CA ILE A 91 -17.83 23.13 -13.45
C ILE A 91 -18.51 22.09 -14.34
N SER A 92 -17.73 21.51 -15.24
CA SER A 92 -18.25 20.54 -16.19
C SER A 92 -18.64 19.23 -15.48
N PRO A 93 -19.70 18.54 -15.92
CA PRO A 93 -20.05 17.20 -15.43
C PRO A 93 -18.88 16.20 -15.51
N TRP A 94 -17.87 16.47 -16.35
CA TRP A 94 -16.61 15.73 -16.42
C TRP A 94 -15.88 15.60 -15.07
N VAL A 95 -15.99 16.57 -14.17
CA VAL A 95 -15.33 16.53 -12.85
C VAL A 95 -15.82 15.33 -12.02
N LEU A 96 -17.11 14.98 -12.13
CA LEU A 96 -17.69 13.81 -11.47
C LEU A 96 -17.06 12.50 -11.97
N GLY A 97 -16.66 12.47 -13.24
CA GLY A 97 -16.00 11.34 -13.86
C GLY A 97 -14.60 11.05 -13.29
N HIS A 98 -13.91 12.06 -12.76
CA HIS A 98 -12.56 11.89 -12.19
C HIS A 98 -12.55 11.26 -10.79
N ILE A 99 -13.71 11.20 -10.11
CA ILE A 99 -13.81 10.73 -8.73
C ILE A 99 -13.80 9.19 -8.65
N SER A 100 -14.60 8.52 -9.47
CA SER A 100 -14.62 7.05 -9.53
C SER A 100 -15.25 6.54 -10.83
N SER A 101 -15.01 5.26 -11.15
CA SER A 101 -15.67 4.59 -12.28
C SER A 101 -17.19 4.57 -12.15
N ARG A 102 -17.73 4.40 -10.93
CA ARG A 102 -19.17 4.44 -10.65
C ARG A 102 -19.75 5.82 -10.91
N TRP A 103 -19.09 6.89 -10.44
CA TRP A 103 -19.55 8.25 -10.64
C TRP A 103 -19.52 8.65 -12.11
N ARG A 104 -18.48 8.23 -12.84
CA ARG A 104 -18.42 8.38 -14.30
C ARG A 104 -19.59 7.68 -14.99
N ALA A 105 -19.87 6.42 -14.62
CA ALA A 105 -20.98 5.67 -15.20
C ALA A 105 -22.33 6.36 -14.96
N ILE A 106 -22.59 6.81 -13.73
CA ILE A 106 -23.82 7.52 -13.36
C ILE A 106 -23.92 8.86 -14.10
N ALA A 107 -22.84 9.64 -14.16
CA ALA A 107 -22.83 10.91 -14.85
C ALA A 107 -23.16 10.72 -16.34
N LEU A 108 -22.54 9.76 -17.02
CA LEU A 108 -22.81 9.46 -18.43
C LEU A 108 -24.21 8.91 -18.68
N SER A 109 -24.78 8.17 -17.72
CA SER A 109 -26.14 7.62 -17.82
C SER A 109 -27.24 8.58 -17.37
N THR A 110 -26.90 9.82 -16.98
CA THR A 110 -27.87 10.82 -16.53
C THR A 110 -27.86 12.00 -17.52
N PRO A 111 -28.64 11.95 -18.61
CA PRO A 111 -28.60 12.95 -19.68
C PRO A 111 -28.87 14.38 -19.22
N SER A 112 -29.67 14.56 -18.17
CA SER A 112 -29.99 15.88 -17.61
C SER A 112 -28.78 16.63 -17.03
N LEU A 113 -27.68 15.94 -16.71
CA LEU A 113 -26.43 16.59 -16.28
C LEU A 113 -25.68 17.22 -17.46
N TRP A 114 -25.97 16.79 -18.70
CA TRP A 114 -25.28 17.23 -19.92
C TRP A 114 -26.14 18.14 -20.79
N SER A 115 -27.42 18.31 -20.45
CA SER A 115 -28.35 19.19 -21.16
C SER A 115 -28.23 20.66 -20.73
N LEU A 116 -27.01 21.10 -20.37
CA LEU A 116 -26.69 22.49 -20.01
C LEU A 116 -27.02 23.45 -21.16
#